data_AF-A0A5N7B8L5-F1
#
_entry.id   AF-A0A5N7B8L5-F1
#
_cell.length_a   1.000
_cell.length_b   1.000
_cell.length_c   1.000
_cell.angle_alpha   90.00
_cell.angle_beta   90.00
_cell.angle_gamma   90.00
#
_symmetry.space_group_name_H-M   'P 1'
#
loop_
_entity.id
_entity.type
_entity.pdbx_description
1 polymer ?
#
loop_
_entity_poly.entity_id
_entity_poly.type
_entity_poly.pdbx_seq_one_letter_code
_entity_poly.pdbx_strand_id
1 'polypeptide(L)'
;MSSISASTPGQQQQQQSSIDDQVEELDDYSFYHHPTWSQRWPHPDFAEEAMKAWEKRPWSKHEYRLSRGFLCNTMPFLLPWGYIIYHTVYASESDKIWPLAMVKLTRYINDEIEQDLRLCLERYSDDPRPEQLVQESREDFLISDKEQWNSTGIEQIRRRFVDYRCETKIGMYRGCGRFAACKIIDELSPKSIIAAPEKDGYP
;
A
#
# COMPACT_ATOMS: atom_id res chain seq x y z
N MET A 1 18.55 -12.61 -57.93
CA MET A 1 18.26 -11.22 -57.48
C MET A 1 16.74 -11.08 -57.51
N SER A 2 15.97 -10.98 -56.43
CA SER A 2 16.24 -10.86 -55.00
C SER A 2 15.02 -11.44 -54.26
N SER A 3 15.26 -12.25 -53.23
CA SER A 3 14.23 -12.84 -52.37
C SER A 3 13.73 -11.82 -51.34
N ILE A 4 12.43 -11.79 -51.11
CA ILE A 4 11.78 -11.01 -50.05
C ILE A 4 11.54 -11.96 -48.88
N SER A 5 12.26 -11.76 -47.79
CA SER A 5 12.03 -12.45 -46.51
C SER A 5 11.27 -11.54 -45.55
N ALA A 6 10.29 -12.14 -44.87
CA ALA A 6 9.40 -11.54 -43.89
C ALA A 6 10.14 -10.88 -42.72
N SER A 7 9.59 -9.77 -42.22
CA SER A 7 10.02 -9.12 -40.98
C SER A 7 8.87 -9.13 -39.97
N THR A 8 9.06 -9.89 -38.90
CA THR A 8 8.20 -10.00 -37.72
C THR A 8 8.27 -8.69 -36.89
N PRO A 9 7.16 -8.21 -36.30
CA PRO A 9 7.21 -7.05 -35.40
C PRO A 9 7.93 -7.38 -34.09
N GLY A 10 8.87 -6.50 -33.73
CA GLY A 10 9.81 -6.64 -32.64
C GLY A 10 9.19 -6.59 -31.24
N GLN A 11 9.86 -7.31 -30.34
CA GLN A 11 9.68 -7.36 -28.91
C GLN A 11 9.90 -5.97 -28.29
N GLN A 12 8.92 -5.45 -27.56
CA GLN A 12 9.14 -4.40 -26.57
C GLN A 12 9.61 -5.07 -25.27
N GLN A 13 10.93 -5.14 -25.09
CA GLN A 13 11.51 -5.34 -23.76
C GLN A 13 11.33 -4.03 -22.99
N GLN A 14 10.44 -4.03 -22.00
CA GLN A 14 10.46 -3.03 -20.94
C GLN A 14 11.75 -3.24 -20.14
N GLN A 15 12.71 -2.33 -20.30
CA GLN A 15 13.82 -2.19 -19.36
C GLN A 15 13.24 -1.69 -18.03
N GLN A 16 13.02 -2.61 -17.08
CA GLN A 16 12.88 -2.28 -15.68
C GLN A 16 14.29 -1.97 -15.14
N SER A 17 14.60 -0.68 -14.99
CA SER A 17 15.76 -0.25 -14.21
C SER A 17 15.62 -0.78 -12.78
N SER A 18 16.69 -1.33 -12.21
CA SER A 18 16.71 -1.69 -10.79
C SER A 18 16.28 -0.49 -9.96
N ILE A 19 15.43 -0.71 -8.96
CA ILE A 19 15.05 0.31 -7.96
C ILE A 19 16.32 0.91 -7.30
N ASP A 20 17.46 0.19 -7.35
CA ASP A 20 18.76 0.61 -6.84
C ASP A 20 19.32 1.88 -7.51
N ASP A 21 18.92 2.23 -8.74
CA ASP A 21 19.55 3.30 -9.52
C ASP A 21 18.86 4.67 -9.41
N GLN A 22 17.76 4.80 -8.66
CA GLN A 22 16.94 6.04 -8.63
C GLN A 22 16.78 6.65 -7.24
N VAL A 23 17.88 6.88 -6.52
CA VAL A 23 17.86 7.64 -5.27
C VAL A 23 18.14 9.12 -5.58
N GLU A 24 17.08 9.91 -5.80
CA GLU A 24 17.16 11.37 -5.79
C GLU A 24 17.34 11.89 -4.36
N GLU A 25 18.04 13.03 -4.25
CA GLU A 25 18.45 13.70 -3.02
C GLU A 25 17.24 13.96 -2.08
N LEU A 26 17.36 13.52 -0.82
CA LEU A 26 16.29 13.57 0.19
C LEU A 26 16.06 15.00 0.67
N ASP A 27 15.00 15.66 0.20
CA ASP A 27 14.48 16.88 0.83
C ASP A 27 13.48 16.56 1.95
N ASP A 28 13.08 17.59 2.71
CA ASP A 28 12.15 17.51 3.85
C ASP A 28 10.74 16.96 3.48
N TYR A 29 10.45 16.75 2.19
CA TYR A 29 9.19 16.22 1.67
C TYR A 29 9.35 14.86 0.96
N SER A 30 10.53 14.24 1.05
CA SER A 30 10.79 12.87 0.57
C SER A 30 9.81 11.83 1.11
N PHE A 31 9.13 12.11 2.23
CA PHE A 31 8.05 11.29 2.80
C PHE A 31 6.92 10.97 1.81
N TYR A 32 6.60 11.92 0.92
CA TYR A 32 5.52 11.80 -0.05
C TYR A 32 5.96 11.14 -1.36
N HIS A 33 7.20 10.66 -1.46
CA HIS A 33 7.73 10.06 -2.67
C HIS A 33 8.13 8.61 -2.43
N HIS A 34 7.87 7.76 -3.43
CA HIS A 34 8.45 6.44 -3.51
C HIS A 34 9.31 6.40 -4.77
N PRO A 35 10.50 5.76 -4.77
CA PRO A 35 11.41 5.76 -5.93
C PRO A 35 10.80 5.27 -7.24
N THR A 36 9.73 4.46 -7.18
CA THR A 36 9.01 3.99 -8.38
C THR A 36 7.95 4.96 -8.89
N TRP A 37 7.68 6.06 -8.18
CA TRP A 37 6.74 7.09 -8.61
C TRP A 37 7.45 8.18 -9.40
N SER A 38 6.90 8.56 -10.54
CA SER A 38 7.43 9.67 -11.34
C SER A 38 7.20 11.04 -10.70
N GLN A 39 6.29 11.13 -9.73
CA GLN A 39 5.91 12.35 -9.02
C GLN A 39 5.65 12.05 -7.55
N ARG A 40 5.73 13.06 -6.69
CA ARG A 40 5.29 12.96 -5.29
C ARG A 40 3.80 12.70 -5.23
N TRP A 41 3.36 11.97 -4.21
CA TRP A 41 1.95 11.71 -3.95
C TRP A 41 1.20 13.03 -3.74
N PRO A 42 0.31 13.40 -4.67
CA PRO A 42 -0.27 14.75 -4.70
C PRO A 42 -1.69 14.72 -4.14
N HIS A 43 -1.87 14.36 -2.87
CA HIS A 43 -3.22 14.32 -2.30
C HIS A 43 -3.63 15.69 -1.73
N PRO A 44 -4.65 16.36 -2.30
CA PRO A 44 -4.99 17.74 -1.93
C PRO A 44 -5.42 17.87 -0.47
N ASP A 45 -6.16 16.89 0.07
CA ASP A 45 -6.55 16.90 1.48
C ASP A 45 -5.40 16.70 2.47
N PHE A 46 -4.24 16.24 2.02
CA PHE A 46 -3.05 16.03 2.84
C PHE A 46 -2.00 17.14 2.66
N ALA A 47 -2.34 18.22 1.94
CA ALA A 47 -1.58 19.46 2.02
C ALA A 47 -1.63 20.04 3.44
N GLU A 48 -0.59 20.75 3.87
CA GLU A 48 -0.48 21.26 5.24
C GLU A 48 -1.68 22.12 5.65
N GLU A 49 -2.15 22.99 4.77
CA GLU A 49 -3.32 23.85 5.00
C GLU A 49 -4.61 23.03 5.11
N ALA A 50 -4.75 21.98 4.31
CA ALA A 50 -5.92 21.09 4.32
C ALA A 50 -5.96 20.27 5.62
N MET A 51 -4.82 19.72 6.05
CA MET A 51 -4.69 19.00 7.32
C MET A 51 -4.99 19.90 8.52
N LYS A 52 -4.49 21.15 8.53
CA LYS A 52 -4.86 22.15 9.55
C LYS A 52 -6.36 22.44 9.56
N ALA A 53 -7.01 22.42 8.39
CA ALA A 53 -8.45 22.63 8.30
C ALA A 53 -9.27 21.44 8.84
N TRP A 54 -8.69 20.24 8.94
CA TRP A 54 -9.38 19.07 9.52
C TRP A 54 -9.78 19.30 10.98
N GLU A 55 -8.97 20.01 11.76
CA GLU A 55 -9.28 20.32 13.17
C GLU A 55 -10.63 21.03 13.33
N LYS A 56 -11.05 21.79 12.30
CA LYS A 56 -12.32 22.54 12.28
C LYS A 56 -13.51 21.71 11.82
N ARG A 57 -13.29 20.50 11.30
CA ARG A 57 -14.37 19.62 10.81
C ARG A 57 -15.14 19.01 11.97
N PRO A 58 -16.45 18.74 11.83
CA PRO A 58 -17.24 18.13 12.92
C PRO A 58 -16.65 16.81 13.42
N TRP A 59 -16.18 15.96 12.50
CA TRP A 59 -15.62 14.65 12.81
C TRP A 59 -14.33 14.69 13.64
N SER A 60 -13.62 15.82 13.67
CA SER A 60 -12.34 15.95 14.39
C SER A 60 -12.50 15.79 15.91
N LYS A 61 -13.71 16.04 16.41
CA LYS A 61 -14.11 15.94 17.82
C LYS A 61 -14.39 14.51 18.28
N HIS A 62 -14.45 13.55 17.35
CA HIS A 62 -14.69 12.13 17.68
C HIS A 62 -13.38 11.44 18.06
N GLU A 63 -12.86 11.73 19.24
CA GLU A 63 -11.54 11.26 19.71
C GLU A 63 -11.39 9.73 19.75
N TYR A 64 -12.50 9.01 19.88
CA TYR A 64 -12.54 7.55 19.93
C TYR A 64 -12.78 6.87 18.56
N ARG A 65 -13.01 7.65 17.50
CA ARG A 65 -13.14 7.11 16.15
C ARG A 65 -11.76 6.74 15.62
N LEU A 66 -11.55 5.47 15.29
CA LEU A 66 -10.26 4.92 14.88
C LEU A 66 -9.69 5.67 13.68
N SER A 67 -10.49 5.97 12.67
CA SER A 67 -10.05 6.74 11.49
C SER A 67 -9.58 8.15 11.84
N ARG A 68 -10.25 8.83 12.78
CA ARG A 68 -9.78 10.12 13.32
C ARG A 68 -8.48 9.94 14.08
N GLY A 69 -8.42 8.95 14.96
CA GLY A 69 -7.22 8.63 15.72
C GLY A 69 -6.03 8.35 14.81
N PHE A 70 -6.26 7.60 13.74
CA PHE A 70 -5.30 7.39 12.67
C PHE A 70 -4.90 8.73 12.06
N LEU A 71 -5.79 9.50 11.43
CA LEU A 71 -5.43 10.74 10.74
C LEU A 71 -4.76 11.82 11.61
N CYS A 72 -5.17 11.96 12.88
CA CYS A 72 -4.70 13.03 13.76
C CYS A 72 -3.51 12.64 14.63
N ASN A 73 -3.36 11.36 15.00
CA ASN A 73 -2.23 10.90 15.81
C ASN A 73 -1.12 10.27 14.95
N THR A 74 -1.46 9.79 13.76
CA THR A 74 -0.48 9.40 12.73
C THR A 74 0.13 10.68 12.21
N MET A 75 1.38 10.91 12.56
CA MET A 75 2.12 12.09 12.10
C MET A 75 2.21 12.09 10.56
N PRO A 76 2.28 13.26 9.89
CA PRO A 76 2.34 13.38 8.43
C PRO A 76 3.41 12.53 7.74
N PHE A 77 4.49 12.15 8.44
CA PHE A 77 5.57 11.32 7.90
C PHE A 77 5.19 9.84 7.67
N LEU A 78 4.04 9.39 8.15
CA LEU A 78 3.53 8.03 7.92
C LEU A 78 2.57 7.97 6.72
N LEU A 79 2.33 9.11 6.07
CA LEU A 79 1.40 9.25 4.95
C LEU A 79 2.15 9.47 3.62
N PRO A 80 1.62 8.93 2.50
CA PRO A 80 0.53 7.95 2.48
C PRO A 80 0.94 6.64 3.18
N TRP A 81 0.00 5.88 3.72
CA TRP A 81 0.28 4.64 4.45
C TRP A 81 0.10 3.41 3.55
N GLY A 82 0.40 2.22 4.05
CA GLY A 82 0.14 0.98 3.31
C GLY A 82 1.08 -0.13 3.74
N TYR A 83 1.24 -1.13 2.88
CA TYR A 83 2.14 -2.26 3.06
C TYR A 83 3.10 -2.43 1.90
N ILE A 84 4.35 -2.79 2.19
CA ILE A 84 5.18 -3.52 1.22
C ILE A 84 4.68 -4.97 1.18
N ILE A 85 4.24 -5.43 0.03
CA ILE A 85 3.70 -6.77 -0.19
C ILE A 85 4.71 -7.55 -1.02
N TYR A 86 5.29 -8.60 -0.44
CA TYR A 86 6.15 -9.54 -1.15
C TYR A 86 5.31 -10.69 -1.69
N HIS A 87 5.30 -10.84 -3.02
CA HIS A 87 4.74 -12.01 -3.69
C HIS A 87 5.85 -13.04 -3.90
N THR A 88 5.73 -14.19 -3.24
CA THR A 88 6.85 -15.15 -3.13
C THR A 88 6.58 -16.49 -3.80
N VAL A 89 5.40 -16.71 -4.40
CA VAL A 89 5.04 -17.99 -5.01
C VAL A 89 4.31 -17.81 -6.34
N TYR A 90 4.97 -18.22 -7.43
CA TYR A 90 4.53 -17.98 -8.80
C TYR A 90 4.11 -19.27 -9.51
N ALA A 91 3.32 -20.08 -8.82
CA ALA A 91 2.72 -21.29 -9.38
C ALA A 91 1.48 -20.93 -10.21
N SER A 92 1.23 -21.65 -11.32
CA SER A 92 0.14 -21.36 -12.25
C SER A 92 -1.26 -21.38 -11.64
N GLU A 93 -1.44 -22.05 -10.50
CA GLU A 93 -2.68 -21.99 -9.71
C GLU A 93 -2.76 -20.72 -8.86
N SER A 94 -1.67 -20.37 -8.15
CA SER A 94 -1.55 -19.15 -7.34
C SER A 94 -1.77 -17.89 -8.19
N ASP A 95 -1.15 -17.83 -9.37
CA ASP A 95 -1.25 -16.67 -10.27
C ASP A 95 -2.70 -16.38 -10.72
N LYS A 96 -3.54 -17.42 -10.84
CA LYS A 96 -4.95 -17.28 -11.22
C LYS A 96 -5.82 -16.72 -10.10
N ILE A 97 -5.49 -17.08 -8.86
CA ILE A 97 -6.29 -16.71 -7.69
C ILE A 97 -5.77 -15.44 -7.01
N TRP A 98 -4.52 -15.06 -7.28
CA TRP A 98 -3.87 -13.89 -6.70
C TRP A 98 -4.70 -12.59 -6.86
N PRO A 99 -5.19 -12.21 -8.06
CA PRO A 99 -5.97 -10.99 -8.20
C PRO A 99 -7.25 -11.01 -7.36
N LEU A 100 -7.91 -12.16 -7.26
CA LEU A 100 -9.14 -12.33 -6.47
C LEU A 100 -8.85 -12.22 -4.97
N ALA A 101 -7.75 -12.84 -4.51
CA ALA A 101 -7.30 -12.73 -3.14
C ALA A 101 -6.96 -11.27 -2.78
N MET A 102 -6.29 -10.53 -3.67
CA MET A 102 -5.94 -9.14 -3.42
C MET A 102 -7.14 -8.20 -3.40
N VAL A 103 -8.13 -8.42 -4.27
CA VAL A 103 -9.41 -7.69 -4.21
C VAL A 103 -10.11 -7.96 -2.89
N LYS A 104 -10.19 -9.22 -2.46
CA LYS A 104 -10.82 -9.60 -1.20
C LYS A 104 -10.08 -9.00 0.00
N LEU A 105 -8.76 -9.10 0.04
CA LEU A 105 -7.97 -8.49 1.11
C LEU A 105 -8.18 -6.97 1.19
N THR A 106 -8.23 -6.29 0.05
CA THR A 106 -8.53 -4.85 0.00
C THR A 106 -9.89 -4.53 0.59
N ARG A 107 -10.93 -5.32 0.26
CA ARG A 107 -12.25 -5.18 0.86
C ARG A 107 -12.23 -5.35 2.38
N TYR A 108 -11.56 -6.38 2.91
CA TYR A 108 -11.48 -6.58 4.36
C TYR A 108 -10.83 -5.42 5.10
N ILE A 109 -9.78 -4.84 4.51
CA ILE A 109 -9.11 -3.67 5.08
C ILE A 109 -10.07 -2.48 5.08
N ASN A 110 -10.80 -2.25 3.99
CA ASN A 110 -11.78 -1.16 3.93
C ASN A 110 -12.92 -1.37 4.93
N ASP A 111 -13.40 -2.61 5.10
CA ASP A 111 -14.43 -2.95 6.09
C ASP A 111 -13.94 -2.76 7.54
N GLU A 112 -12.65 -2.96 7.81
CA GLU A 112 -12.05 -2.62 9.12
C GLU A 112 -11.97 -1.10 9.31
N ILE A 113 -11.56 -0.36 8.28
CA ILE A 113 -11.51 1.12 8.35
C ILE A 113 -12.92 1.67 8.63
N GLU A 114 -13.94 1.13 7.97
CA GLU A 114 -15.34 1.55 8.10
C GLU A 114 -16.06 0.98 9.34
N GLN A 115 -15.37 0.20 10.18
CA GLN A 115 -16.01 -0.50 11.29
C GLN A 115 -16.74 0.46 12.25
N ASP A 116 -16.12 1.58 12.61
CA ASP A 116 -16.72 2.55 13.52
C ASP A 116 -17.94 3.24 12.92
N LEU A 117 -17.91 3.56 11.63
CA LEU A 117 -19.06 4.14 10.93
C LEU A 117 -20.24 3.16 10.92
N ARG A 118 -19.97 1.87 10.71
CA ARG A 118 -20.99 0.83 10.66
C ARG A 118 -21.56 0.48 12.04
N LEU A 119 -20.70 0.30 13.04
CA LEU A 119 -21.09 -0.23 14.35
C LEU A 119 -21.46 0.87 15.37
N CYS A 120 -21.04 2.12 15.14
CA CYS A 120 -21.20 3.22 16.10
C CYS A 120 -21.80 4.48 15.43
N LEU A 121 -22.74 4.31 14.49
CA LEU A 121 -23.36 5.41 13.74
C LEU A 121 -23.95 6.50 14.66
N GLU A 122 -24.63 6.09 15.73
CA GLU A 122 -25.20 7.01 16.74
C GLU A 122 -24.14 7.85 17.46
N ARG A 123 -22.89 7.38 17.51
CA ARG A 123 -21.78 8.00 18.24
C ARG A 123 -20.90 8.89 17.38
N TYR A 124 -20.70 8.55 16.10
CA TYR A 124 -19.65 9.16 15.26
C TYR A 124 -20.15 9.97 14.08
N SER A 125 -21.44 10.32 14.07
CA SER A 125 -22.15 10.94 12.94
C SER A 125 -22.11 10.07 11.68
N ASP A 126 -22.94 10.40 10.71
CA ASP A 126 -23.01 9.76 9.40
C ASP A 126 -21.94 10.25 8.42
N ASP A 127 -21.04 11.15 8.85
CA ASP A 127 -19.96 11.68 8.02
C ASP A 127 -18.87 10.60 7.79
N PRO A 128 -18.72 10.04 6.58
CA PRO A 128 -17.75 8.98 6.28
C PRO A 128 -16.35 9.52 5.93
N ARG A 129 -16.15 10.85 5.98
CA ARG A 129 -14.93 11.46 5.44
C ARG A 129 -13.64 10.97 6.10
N PRO A 130 -13.57 10.72 7.42
CA PRO A 130 -12.36 10.18 8.03
C PRO A 130 -11.94 8.84 7.44
N GLU A 131 -12.86 7.91 7.23
CA GLU A 131 -12.62 6.59 6.65
C GLU A 131 -12.16 6.72 5.21
N GLN A 132 -12.84 7.59 4.44
CA GLN A 132 -12.45 7.86 3.06
C GLN A 132 -11.02 8.41 2.97
N LEU A 133 -10.64 9.35 3.84
CA LEU A 133 -9.26 9.87 3.87
C LEU A 133 -8.24 8.78 4.22
N VAL A 134 -8.58 7.88 5.15
CA VAL A 134 -7.72 6.73 5.46
C VAL A 134 -7.62 5.78 4.25
N GLN A 135 -8.72 5.50 3.56
CA GLN A 135 -8.70 4.65 2.36
C GLN A 135 -7.93 5.29 1.20
N GLU A 136 -8.17 6.59 0.93
CA GLU A 136 -7.53 7.37 -0.13
C GLU A 136 -6.02 7.53 0.08
N SER A 137 -5.58 7.52 1.34
CA SER A 137 -4.15 7.57 1.69
C SER A 137 -3.46 6.21 1.74
N ARG A 138 -4.16 5.12 1.42
CA ARG A 138 -3.58 3.79 1.35
C ARG A 138 -2.92 3.55 -0.01
N GLU A 139 -1.62 3.32 0.03
CA GLU A 139 -0.74 3.08 -1.10
C GLU A 139 0.13 1.86 -0.79
N ASP A 140 -0.36 0.68 -1.18
CA ASP A 140 0.36 -0.60 -1.04
C ASP A 140 1.36 -0.77 -2.20
N PHE A 141 2.56 -1.28 -1.90
CA PHE A 141 3.58 -1.58 -2.91
C PHE A 141 3.77 -3.07 -3.08
N LEU A 142 3.51 -3.56 -4.28
CA LEU A 142 3.75 -4.94 -4.65
C LEU A 142 5.18 -5.11 -5.16
N ILE A 143 5.97 -5.92 -4.45
CA ILE A 143 7.25 -6.44 -4.92
C ILE A 143 6.99 -7.82 -5.50
N SER A 144 6.98 -7.89 -6.84
CA SER A 144 6.64 -9.10 -7.59
C SER A 144 7.62 -9.35 -8.74
N ASP A 145 8.84 -9.70 -8.39
CA ASP A 145 9.84 -10.25 -9.32
C ASP A 145 9.99 -11.77 -9.10
N LYS A 146 9.55 -12.55 -10.08
CA LYS A 146 9.57 -14.01 -10.00
C LYS A 146 10.99 -14.59 -9.90
N GLU A 147 11.96 -13.99 -10.58
CA GLU A 147 13.34 -14.51 -10.57
C GLU A 147 14.00 -14.27 -9.21
N GLN A 148 13.63 -13.18 -8.55
CA GLN A 148 14.20 -12.78 -7.27
C GLN A 148 13.45 -13.37 -6.06
N TRP A 149 12.12 -13.48 -6.12
CA TRP A 149 11.29 -13.73 -4.93
C TRP A 149 10.64 -15.12 -4.87
N ASN A 150 10.72 -15.92 -5.95
CA ASN A 150 10.09 -17.22 -5.97
C ASN A 150 10.73 -18.19 -4.96
N SER A 151 9.90 -18.74 -4.08
CA SER A 151 10.31 -19.63 -2.98
C SER A 151 11.27 -18.98 -1.97
N THR A 152 11.32 -17.66 -1.90
CA THR A 152 12.13 -16.94 -0.91
C THR A 152 11.57 -17.15 0.50
N GLY A 153 12.42 -17.60 1.42
CA GLY A 153 12.03 -17.81 2.81
C GLY A 153 11.84 -16.51 3.60
N ILE A 154 11.02 -16.58 4.66
CA ILE A 154 10.66 -15.44 5.52
C ILE A 154 11.87 -14.67 6.07
N GLU A 155 12.96 -15.37 6.42
CA GLU A 155 14.17 -14.75 6.97
C GLU A 155 14.90 -13.88 5.94
N GLN A 156 14.91 -14.31 4.68
CA GLN A 156 15.53 -13.55 3.59
C GLN A 156 14.71 -12.29 3.28
N ILE A 157 13.37 -12.41 3.29
CA ILE A 157 12.47 -11.27 3.12
C ILE A 157 12.62 -10.29 4.27
N ARG A 158 12.72 -10.77 5.51
CA ARG A 158 12.93 -9.90 6.67
C ARG A 158 14.21 -9.10 6.53
N ARG A 159 15.31 -9.74 6.13
CA ARG A 159 16.58 -9.05 5.89
C ARG A 159 16.45 -8.04 4.75
N ARG A 160 15.85 -8.40 3.61
CA ARG A 160 15.64 -7.43 2.52
C ARG A 160 14.78 -6.26 2.96
N PHE A 161 13.73 -6.50 3.73
CA PHE A 161 12.86 -5.43 4.20
C PHE A 161 13.61 -4.45 5.11
N VAL A 162 14.52 -4.95 5.96
CA VAL A 162 15.45 -4.10 6.73
C VAL A 162 16.36 -3.31 5.79
N ASP A 163 17.01 -3.98 4.84
CA ASP A 163 17.93 -3.35 3.89
C ASP A 163 17.20 -2.27 3.07
N TYR A 164 16.04 -2.58 2.51
CA TYR A 164 15.17 -1.66 1.78
C TYR A 164 14.81 -0.42 2.61
N ARG A 165 14.47 -0.58 3.89
CA ARG A 165 14.19 0.55 4.79
C ARG A 165 15.42 1.40 5.08
N CYS A 166 16.60 0.77 5.19
CA CYS A 166 17.87 1.46 5.40
C CYS A 166 18.34 2.22 4.15
N GLU A 167 18.22 1.60 2.98
CA GLU A 167 18.64 2.12 1.67
C GLU A 167 17.76 3.29 1.25
N THR A 168 16.45 3.09 1.26
CA THR A 168 15.51 4.07 0.72
C THR A 168 15.27 5.25 1.66
N LYS A 169 15.48 5.07 2.97
CA LYS A 169 15.11 6.03 4.03
C LYS A 169 13.67 6.56 3.92
N ILE A 170 12.82 5.88 3.14
CA ILE A 170 11.45 6.32 2.86
C ILE A 170 10.71 6.44 4.18
N GLY A 171 10.07 7.59 4.38
CA GLY A 171 9.25 7.78 5.55
C GLY A 171 10.03 8.12 6.82
N MET A 172 11.37 8.00 6.88
CA MET A 172 12.11 8.05 8.15
C MET A 172 12.17 9.44 8.77
N TYR A 173 11.20 9.76 9.63
CA TYR A 173 11.25 10.90 10.53
C TYR A 173 11.44 10.40 11.97
N ARG A 174 12.57 10.76 12.60
CA ARG A 174 12.93 10.34 13.97
C ARG A 174 12.86 8.81 14.18
N GLY A 175 13.21 8.03 13.16
CA GLY A 175 13.22 6.56 13.20
C GLY A 175 11.87 5.88 12.94
N CYS A 176 10.80 6.65 12.76
CA CYS A 176 9.49 6.15 12.34
C CYS A 176 9.35 6.34 10.83
N GLY A 177 8.96 5.29 10.10
CA GLY A 177 8.88 5.30 8.64
C GLY A 177 7.52 4.83 8.13
N ARG A 178 7.10 5.37 6.98
CA ARG A 178 6.10 4.76 6.10
C ARG A 178 6.47 3.27 5.87
N PHE A 179 5.47 2.38 5.94
CA PHE A 179 5.63 0.92 5.99
C PHE A 179 6.27 0.40 7.29
N ALA A 180 5.52 0.50 8.40
CA ALA A 180 5.93 -0.11 9.66
C ALA A 180 6.07 -1.64 9.59
N ALA A 181 5.34 -2.28 8.66
CA ALA A 181 5.35 -3.72 8.44
C ALA A 181 5.29 -4.05 6.94
N CYS A 182 5.78 -5.22 6.57
CA CYS A 182 5.55 -5.83 5.27
C CYS A 182 4.57 -7.02 5.40
N LYS A 183 3.91 -7.36 4.29
CA LYS A 183 3.11 -8.57 4.14
C LYS A 183 3.84 -9.54 3.24
N ILE A 184 3.84 -10.81 3.63
CA ILE A 184 4.35 -11.91 2.82
C ILE A 184 3.15 -12.75 2.45
N ILE A 185 2.92 -12.91 1.16
CA ILE A 185 1.83 -13.73 0.64
C ILE A 185 2.46 -14.95 -0.02
N ASP A 186 2.41 -16.07 0.70
CA ASP A 186 2.94 -17.36 0.27
C ASP A 186 1.90 -18.19 -0.51
N GLU A 187 2.20 -19.46 -0.81
CA GLU A 187 1.34 -20.33 -1.60
C GLU A 187 -0.06 -20.55 -0.99
N LEU A 188 -0.14 -20.63 0.33
CA LEU A 188 -1.38 -20.93 1.05
C LEU A 188 -2.22 -19.67 1.27
N SER A 189 -1.57 -18.51 1.31
CA SER A 189 -2.20 -17.24 1.64
C SER A 189 -3.35 -16.86 0.69
N PRO A 190 -3.22 -16.89 -0.66
CA PRO A 190 -4.32 -16.55 -1.56
C PRO A 190 -5.53 -17.48 -1.41
N LYS A 191 -5.29 -18.79 -1.25
CA LYS A 191 -6.36 -19.78 -1.04
C LYS A 191 -7.09 -19.51 0.28
N SER A 192 -6.33 -19.22 1.35
CA SER A 192 -6.87 -18.89 2.67
C SER A 192 -7.70 -17.60 2.63
N ILE A 193 -7.19 -16.54 1.99
CA ILE A 193 -7.89 -15.26 1.84
C ILE A 193 -9.22 -15.45 1.09
N ILE A 194 -9.23 -16.22 0.00
CA ILE A 194 -10.46 -16.51 -0.75
C ILE A 194 -11.45 -17.32 0.08
N ALA A 195 -10.97 -18.32 0.82
CA ALA A 195 -11.80 -19.18 1.66
C ALA A 195 -12.34 -18.47 2.92
N ALA A 196 -11.76 -17.35 3.33
CA ALA A 196 -12.22 -16.60 4.49
C ALA A 196 -13.71 -16.20 4.34
N PRO A 197 -14.52 -16.32 5.40
CA PRO A 197 -15.95 -15.99 5.32
C PRO A 197 -16.10 -14.49 5.10
N GLU A 198 -16.96 -14.09 4.18
CA GLU A 198 -17.26 -12.67 3.99
C GLU A 198 -17.64 -12.03 5.32
N LYS A 199 -17.27 -10.76 5.49
CA LYS A 199 -17.81 -9.96 6.59
C LYS A 199 -19.26 -9.64 6.26
N ASP A 200 -20.13 -10.63 6.41
CA ASP A 200 -21.55 -10.39 6.43
C ASP A 200 -21.80 -9.38 7.55
N GLY A 201 -22.47 -8.28 7.19
CA GLY A 201 -22.81 -7.22 8.13
C GLY A 201 -23.44 -7.85 9.35
N TYR A 202 -22.74 -7.83 10.49
CA TYR A 202 -23.38 -8.18 11.75
C TYR A 202 -24.56 -7.23 11.94
N PRO A 203 -25.72 -7.75 12.35
CA PRO A 203 -26.96 -6.98 12.49
C PRO A 203 -26.82 -5.82 13.49
#